data_AF-A0AB38II01-F1
#
_entry.id   AF-A0AB38II01-F1
#
_cell.length_a   1.000
_cell.length_b   1.000
_cell.length_c   1.000
_cell.angle_alpha   90.00
_cell.angle_beta   90.00
_cell.angle_gamma   90.00
#
_symmetry.space_group_name_H-M   'P 1'
#
loop_
_entity.id
_entity.type
_entity.pdbx_description
1 polymer ?
#
loop_
_entity_poly.entity_id
_entity_poly.type
_entity_poly.pdbx_seq_one_letter_code
_entity_poly.pdbx_strand_id
1 'polypeptide(L)'
;MDVSDWISLIGALASLVLTIVIAVVQYKQSKKIASMERAWDERDERRRVQEVKASAVSFISRYYVDRELIPLCAIAAMYNPLLYYSRQMYRDFCCLTEETQNTVLKYLQLDLVVHEDDLFYDHCLSVLRSIVRDHFPKDRDIFYDNGKYLFYTIDHHSSEVIPHKQFEYGNYLTDVLVAAFREEDKKTCPVHQLYVEYNFSGCPEIEACQLASMIAGYLALYALKDSSAANRYGMPGDALSDKMHSMEDLFLWAMFYLYAYSKVEEAENEQD
;
A
#
# COMPACT_ATOMS: atom_id res chain seq x y z
N MET A 1 51.41 56.06 -37.88
CA MET A 1 50.08 55.56 -37.48
C MET A 1 49.08 56.32 -38.28
N ASP A 2 48.31 55.60 -39.08
CA ASP A 2 47.31 56.17 -39.97
C ASP A 2 46.07 56.59 -39.17
N VAL A 3 45.27 57.53 -39.67
CA VAL A 3 44.04 57.99 -38.99
C VAL A 3 43.08 56.81 -38.73
N SER A 4 43.15 55.80 -39.59
CA SER A 4 42.45 54.50 -39.48
C SER A 4 42.83 53.68 -38.23
N ASP A 5 44.10 53.67 -37.84
CA ASP A 5 44.58 52.89 -36.68
C ASP A 5 44.07 53.47 -35.35
N TRP A 6 43.90 54.80 -35.30
CA TRP A 6 43.37 55.49 -34.12
C TRP A 6 41.86 55.26 -33.94
N ILE A 7 41.10 55.25 -35.03
CA ILE A 7 39.65 55.02 -34.99
C ILE A 7 39.34 53.58 -34.56
N SER A 8 40.10 52.60 -35.08
CA SER A 8 39.93 51.19 -34.72
C SER A 8 40.31 50.91 -33.25
N LEU A 9 41.36 51.55 -32.72
CA LEU A 9 41.74 51.45 -31.31
C LEU A 9 40.63 51.97 -30.37
N ILE A 10 40.06 53.13 -30.69
CA ILE A 10 38.97 53.74 -29.89
C ILE A 10 37.70 52.87 -29.95
N GLY A 11 37.37 52.34 -31.14
CA GLY A 11 36.24 51.43 -31.31
C GLY A 11 36.39 50.14 -30.50
N ALA A 12 37.59 49.56 -30.46
CA ALA A 12 37.89 48.36 -29.66
C ALA A 12 37.84 48.63 -28.15
N LEU A 13 38.27 49.81 -27.71
CA LEU A 13 38.19 50.21 -26.30
C LEU A 13 36.74 50.43 -25.86
N ALA A 14 35.93 51.05 -26.71
CA ALA A 14 34.50 51.24 -26.46
C ALA A 14 33.73 49.91 -26.43
N SER A 15 34.05 48.96 -27.33
CA SER A 15 33.41 47.63 -27.33
C SER A 15 33.79 46.81 -26.10
N LEU A 16 35.05 46.89 -25.65
CA LEU A 16 35.50 46.25 -24.41
C LEU A 16 34.72 46.78 -23.20
N VAL A 17 34.61 48.11 -23.07
CA VAL A 17 33.86 48.74 -21.97
C VAL A 17 32.39 48.32 -21.99
N LEU A 18 31.76 48.29 -23.17
CA LEU A 18 30.38 47.84 -23.31
C LEU A 18 30.21 46.38 -22.85
N THR A 19 31.17 45.52 -23.21
CA THR A 19 31.14 44.09 -22.86
C THR A 19 31.30 43.90 -21.34
N ILE A 20 32.19 44.67 -20.70
CA ILE A 20 32.37 44.66 -19.23
C ILE A 20 31.08 45.10 -18.52
N VAL A 21 30.43 46.16 -19.01
CA VAL A 21 29.18 46.66 -18.43
C VAL A 21 28.07 45.62 -18.55
N ILE A 22 27.91 44.99 -19.73
CA ILE A 22 26.94 43.91 -19.95
C ILE A 22 27.20 42.75 -19.00
N ALA A 23 28.46 42.31 -18.86
CA ALA A 23 28.82 41.20 -17.96
C ALA A 23 28.48 41.50 -16.49
N VAL A 24 28.75 42.72 -16.01
CA VAL A 24 28.43 43.13 -14.63
C VAL A 24 26.92 43.17 -14.39
N VAL A 25 26.14 43.67 -15.36
CA VAL A 25 24.68 43.72 -15.28
C VAL A 25 24.10 42.30 -15.30
N GLN A 26 24.56 41.44 -16.21
CA GLN A 26 24.15 40.04 -16.28
C GLN A 26 24.41 39.32 -14.96
N TYR A 27 25.59 39.48 -14.36
CA TYR A 27 25.91 38.87 -13.06
C TYR A 27 24.97 39.33 -11.93
N LYS A 28 24.69 40.65 -11.85
CA LYS A 28 23.73 41.18 -10.85
C LYS A 28 22.32 40.65 -11.07
N GLN A 29 21.89 40.54 -12.34
CA GLN A 29 20.58 39.99 -12.69
C GLN A 29 20.51 38.50 -12.33
N SER A 30 21.50 37.69 -12.69
CA SER A 30 21.56 36.27 -12.34
C SER A 30 21.50 36.05 -10.83
N LYS A 31 22.23 36.85 -10.03
CA LYS A 31 22.18 36.74 -8.56
C LYS A 31 20.81 37.09 -8.00
N LYS A 32 20.14 38.11 -8.55
CA LYS A 32 18.79 38.50 -8.15
C LYS A 32 17.76 37.42 -8.53
N ILE A 33 17.85 36.87 -9.74
CA ILE A 33 17.00 35.77 -10.22
C ILE A 33 17.15 34.57 -9.29
N ALA A 34 18.37 34.12 -9.01
CA ALA A 34 18.62 33.00 -8.12
C ALA A 34 18.08 33.21 -6.70
N SER A 35 18.13 34.45 -6.17
CA SER A 35 17.55 34.75 -4.85
C SER A 35 16.02 34.76 -4.86
N MET A 36 15.41 35.21 -5.97
CA MET A 36 13.96 35.17 -6.12
C MET A 36 13.50 33.73 -6.28
N GLU A 37 14.13 32.94 -7.15
CA GLU A 37 13.84 31.53 -7.42
C GLU A 37 13.78 30.73 -6.11
N ARG A 38 14.79 30.84 -5.25
CA ARG A 38 14.77 30.23 -3.91
C ARG A 38 13.58 30.65 -3.05
N ALA A 39 13.22 31.93 -3.07
CA ALA A 39 12.08 32.43 -2.30
C ALA A 39 10.73 31.97 -2.89
N TRP A 40 10.66 31.73 -4.21
CA TRP A 40 9.51 31.11 -4.85
C TRP A 40 9.41 29.63 -4.50
N ASP A 41 10.52 28.88 -4.60
CA ASP A 41 10.58 27.46 -4.23
C ASP A 41 10.18 27.26 -2.77
N GLU A 42 10.71 28.07 -1.84
CA GLU A 42 10.38 27.98 -0.42
C GLU A 42 8.90 28.35 -0.13
N ARG A 43 8.27 29.18 -0.97
CA ARG A 43 6.84 29.49 -0.85
C ARG A 43 5.97 28.41 -1.46
N ASP A 44 6.38 27.82 -2.58
CA ASP A 44 5.68 26.71 -3.22
C ASP A 44 5.69 25.50 -2.29
N GLU A 45 6.86 25.16 -1.75
CA GLU A 45 7.03 24.08 -0.79
C GLU A 45 6.14 24.27 0.45
N ARG A 46 6.11 25.49 1.00
CA ARG A 46 5.22 25.81 2.13
C ARG A 46 3.75 25.61 1.79
N ARG A 47 3.32 25.96 0.58
CA ARG A 47 1.92 25.75 0.14
C ARG A 47 1.64 24.27 -0.05
N ARG A 48 2.52 23.52 -0.72
CA ARG A 48 2.39 22.06 -0.88
C ARG A 48 2.25 21.36 0.46
N VAL A 49 3.14 21.65 1.41
CA VAL A 49 3.06 21.07 2.77
C VAL A 49 1.74 21.44 3.46
N GLN A 50 1.25 22.67 3.32
CA GLN A 50 -0.04 23.07 3.88
C GLN A 50 -1.23 22.36 3.22
N GLU A 51 -1.21 22.24 1.90
CA GLU A 51 -2.22 21.55 1.10
C GLU A 51 -2.28 20.05 1.42
N VAL A 52 -1.12 19.38 1.47
CA VAL A 52 -0.99 17.98 1.87
C VAL A 52 -1.56 17.75 3.27
N LYS A 53 -1.19 18.60 4.24
CA LYS A 53 -1.71 18.51 5.61
C LYS A 53 -3.23 18.73 5.67
N ALA A 54 -3.73 19.74 4.97
CA ALA A 54 -5.17 20.05 4.94
C ALA A 54 -5.97 18.92 4.27
N SER A 55 -5.44 18.37 3.17
CA SER A 55 -6.04 17.25 2.44
C SER A 55 -6.08 15.98 3.31
N ALA A 56 -4.98 15.65 3.99
CA ALA A 56 -4.91 14.51 4.90
C ALA A 56 -5.91 14.64 6.07
N VAL A 57 -5.98 15.81 6.70
CA VAL A 57 -6.96 16.07 7.78
C VAL A 57 -8.40 15.99 7.26
N SER A 58 -8.64 16.53 6.07
CA SER A 58 -9.97 16.48 5.42
C SER A 58 -10.41 15.03 5.18
N PHE A 59 -9.51 14.18 4.65
CA PHE A 59 -9.77 12.77 4.43
C PHE A 59 -10.11 12.04 5.75
N ILE A 60 -9.25 12.17 6.77
CA ILE A 60 -9.45 11.53 8.09
C ILE A 60 -10.76 11.99 8.73
N SER A 61 -11.07 13.29 8.64
CA SER A 61 -12.31 13.86 9.19
C SER A 61 -13.55 13.30 8.49
N ARG A 62 -13.51 13.23 7.14
CA ARG A 62 -14.61 12.69 6.32
C ARG A 62 -14.90 11.23 6.66
N TYR A 63 -13.87 10.41 6.84
CA TYR A 63 -13.98 8.97 7.08
C TYR A 63 -13.72 8.57 8.53
N TYR A 64 -13.93 9.48 9.50
CA TYR A 64 -13.59 9.23 10.90
C TYR A 64 -14.29 8.01 11.51
N VAL A 65 -15.55 7.77 11.13
CA VAL A 65 -16.35 6.62 11.59
C VAL A 65 -15.74 5.29 11.10
N ASP A 66 -15.23 5.30 9.87
CA ASP A 66 -14.67 4.15 9.17
C ASP A 66 -13.15 4.12 9.20
N ARG A 67 -12.51 4.89 10.10
CA ARG A 67 -11.05 5.05 10.16
C ARG A 67 -10.26 3.75 10.30
N GLU A 68 -10.90 2.69 10.80
CA GLU A 68 -10.33 1.35 10.93
C GLU A 68 -10.11 0.66 9.57
N LEU A 69 -10.77 1.13 8.51
CA LEU A 69 -10.55 0.67 7.13
C LEU A 69 -9.43 1.45 6.40
N ILE A 70 -8.82 2.46 7.03
CA ILE A 70 -7.72 3.22 6.42
C ILE A 70 -6.51 2.33 6.07
N PRO A 71 -6.10 1.34 6.88
CA PRO A 71 -5.09 0.36 6.48
C PRO A 71 -5.44 -0.34 5.15
N LEU A 72 -6.71 -0.71 4.93
CA LEU A 72 -7.14 -1.32 3.68
C LEU A 72 -7.10 -0.32 2.50
N CYS A 73 -7.27 0.98 2.76
CA CYS A 73 -7.06 2.01 1.74
C CYS A 73 -5.59 2.05 1.26
N ALA A 74 -4.64 1.87 2.17
CA ALA A 74 -3.22 1.78 1.82
C ALA A 74 -2.94 0.55 0.96
N ILE A 75 -3.52 -0.61 1.32
CA ILE A 75 -3.41 -1.83 0.51
C ILE A 75 -4.04 -1.65 -0.87
N ALA A 76 -5.20 -1.01 -0.97
CA ALA A 76 -5.84 -0.69 -2.25
C ALA A 76 -4.93 0.18 -3.14
N ALA A 77 -4.31 1.20 -2.56
CA ALA A 77 -3.39 2.06 -3.28
C ALA A 77 -2.12 1.31 -3.75
N MET A 78 -1.58 0.38 -2.94
CA MET A 78 -0.41 -0.43 -3.32
C MET A 78 -0.76 -1.53 -4.33
N TYR A 79 -1.93 -2.16 -4.22
CA TYR A 79 -2.36 -3.23 -5.13
C TYR A 79 -2.63 -2.69 -6.54
N ASN A 80 -3.52 -1.71 -6.65
CA ASN A 80 -3.85 -1.08 -7.93
C ASN A 80 -4.63 0.22 -7.69
N PRO A 81 -3.99 1.40 -7.76
CA PRO A 81 -4.67 2.67 -7.50
C PRO A 81 -5.64 3.07 -8.63
N LEU A 82 -5.56 2.42 -9.80
CA LEU A 82 -6.42 2.68 -10.95
C LEU A 82 -7.68 1.80 -10.97
N LEU A 83 -7.77 0.81 -10.08
CA LEU A 83 -8.95 -0.04 -9.96
C LEU A 83 -10.14 0.79 -9.47
N TYR A 84 -11.32 0.55 -10.06
CA TYR A 84 -12.55 1.14 -9.58
C TYR A 84 -13.06 0.37 -8.36
N TYR A 85 -12.50 0.67 -7.18
CA TYR A 85 -12.97 0.08 -5.93
C TYR A 85 -14.42 0.41 -5.67
N SER A 86 -15.21 -0.53 -5.17
CA SER A 86 -16.64 -0.39 -4.87
C SER A 86 -16.90 0.62 -3.73
N ARG A 87 -16.04 0.65 -2.71
CA ARG A 87 -16.16 1.57 -1.57
C ARG A 87 -15.59 2.95 -1.92
N GLN A 88 -16.38 4.01 -1.66
CA GLN A 88 -15.95 5.39 -1.95
C GLN A 88 -14.67 5.78 -1.20
N MET A 89 -14.50 5.30 0.03
CA MET A 89 -13.32 5.58 0.85
C MET A 89 -12.01 5.12 0.18
N TYR A 90 -12.00 3.93 -0.42
CA TYR A 90 -10.83 3.40 -1.13
C TYR A 90 -10.53 4.24 -2.37
N ARG A 91 -11.55 4.59 -3.17
CA ARG A 91 -11.39 5.47 -4.34
C ARG A 91 -10.85 6.85 -3.95
N ASP A 92 -11.43 7.46 -2.92
CA ASP A 92 -11.01 8.78 -2.44
C ASP A 92 -9.55 8.77 -2.00
N PHE A 93 -9.10 7.69 -1.33
CA PHE A 93 -7.71 7.53 -0.92
C PHE A 93 -6.77 7.30 -2.09
N CYS A 94 -7.14 6.45 -3.06
CA CYS A 94 -6.35 6.20 -4.27
C CYS A 94 -6.19 7.46 -5.13
N CYS A 95 -7.14 8.40 -5.06
CA CYS A 95 -7.06 9.69 -5.74
C CYS A 95 -6.14 10.72 -5.05
N LEU A 96 -5.65 10.45 -3.84
CA LEU A 96 -4.68 11.31 -3.15
C LEU A 96 -3.28 11.10 -3.74
N THR A 97 -2.41 12.10 -3.65
CA THR A 97 -0.98 11.91 -3.94
C THR A 97 -0.36 10.96 -2.92
N GLU A 98 0.68 10.22 -3.31
CA GLU A 98 1.43 9.35 -2.40
C GLU A 98 1.88 10.09 -1.12
N GLU A 99 2.35 11.33 -1.25
CA GLU A 99 2.71 12.19 -0.12
C GLU A 99 1.53 12.42 0.84
N THR A 100 0.32 12.63 0.30
CA THR A 100 -0.88 12.83 1.10
C THR A 100 -1.36 11.52 1.73
N GLN A 101 -1.31 10.40 1.01
CA GLN A 101 -1.61 9.06 1.52
C GLN A 101 -0.72 8.73 2.72
N ASN A 102 0.59 8.89 2.57
CA ASN A 102 1.56 8.65 3.65
C ASN A 102 1.41 9.66 4.81
N THR A 103 0.99 10.89 4.54
CA THR A 103 0.65 11.86 5.60
C THR A 103 -0.59 11.43 6.40
N VAL A 104 -1.61 10.85 5.74
CA VAL A 104 -2.79 10.29 6.43
C VAL A 104 -2.36 9.16 7.38
N LEU A 105 -1.57 8.20 6.88
CA LEU A 105 -1.07 7.07 7.68
C LEU A 105 -0.23 7.54 8.87
N LYS A 106 0.65 8.51 8.65
CA LYS A 106 1.44 9.14 9.70
C LYS A 106 0.59 9.79 10.80
N TYR A 107 -0.48 10.51 10.45
CA TYR A 107 -1.37 11.11 11.44
C TYR A 107 -2.14 10.10 12.27
N LEU A 108 -2.39 8.91 11.72
CA LEU A 108 -2.99 7.79 12.42
C LEU A 108 -1.96 6.94 13.16
N GLN A 109 -0.68 7.31 13.11
CA GLN A 109 0.44 6.60 13.74
C GLN A 109 0.58 5.15 13.24
N LEU A 110 0.30 4.95 11.95
CA LEU A 110 0.45 3.67 11.28
C LEU A 110 1.85 3.57 10.66
N ASP A 111 2.53 2.46 10.90
CA ASP A 111 3.82 2.11 10.29
C ASP A 111 3.65 1.56 8.85
N LEU A 112 2.61 2.01 8.16
CA LEU A 112 2.33 1.68 6.76
C LEU A 112 2.90 2.78 5.86
N VAL A 113 3.55 2.37 4.77
CA VAL A 113 4.05 3.29 3.75
C VAL A 113 3.57 2.82 2.38
N VAL A 114 2.72 3.65 1.77
CA VAL A 114 2.28 3.46 0.40
C VAL A 114 3.39 3.88 -0.54
N HIS A 115 3.67 3.00 -1.49
CA HIS A 115 4.55 3.21 -2.63
C HIS A 115 3.99 2.41 -3.80
N GLU A 116 4.29 2.83 -5.03
CA GLU A 116 3.94 2.05 -6.21
C GLU A 116 4.71 0.72 -6.23
N ASP A 117 3.96 -0.39 -6.28
CA ASP A 117 4.51 -1.74 -6.41
C ASP A 117 3.66 -2.54 -7.41
N ASP A 118 4.08 -2.55 -8.68
CA ASP A 118 3.41 -3.30 -9.74
C ASP A 118 3.36 -4.82 -9.49
N LEU A 119 4.19 -5.33 -8.57
CA LEU A 119 4.29 -6.74 -8.21
C LEU A 119 3.70 -7.04 -6.82
N PHE A 120 2.95 -6.10 -6.24
CA PHE A 120 2.40 -6.22 -4.88
C PHE A 120 1.64 -7.53 -4.65
N TYR A 121 0.79 -7.92 -5.62
CA TYR A 121 0.03 -9.18 -5.54
C TYR A 121 0.95 -10.41 -5.57
N ASP A 122 1.94 -10.41 -6.46
CA ASP A 122 2.90 -11.52 -6.59
C ASP A 122 3.76 -11.66 -5.33
N HIS A 123 4.16 -10.54 -4.72
CA HIS A 123 4.84 -10.52 -3.42
C HIS A 123 3.95 -11.15 -2.34
N CYS A 124 2.70 -10.71 -2.19
CA CYS A 124 1.76 -11.27 -1.22
C CYS A 124 1.52 -12.78 -1.44
N LEU A 125 1.37 -13.21 -2.70
CA LEU A 125 1.18 -14.62 -3.03
C LEU A 125 2.44 -15.46 -2.73
N SER A 126 3.63 -14.90 -2.94
CA SER A 126 4.90 -15.54 -2.56
C SER A 126 5.00 -15.74 -1.05
N VAL A 127 4.62 -14.73 -0.25
CA VAL A 127 4.55 -14.81 1.21
C VAL A 127 3.53 -15.87 1.65
N LEU A 128 2.36 -15.91 1.04
CA LEU A 128 1.36 -16.94 1.35
C LEU A 128 1.92 -18.36 1.11
N ARG A 129 2.63 -18.55 0.00
CA ARG A 129 3.26 -19.82 -0.34
C ARG A 129 4.39 -20.20 0.62
N SER A 130 5.18 -19.24 1.12
CA SER A 130 6.20 -19.54 2.13
C SER A 130 5.56 -19.99 3.44
N ILE A 131 4.52 -19.29 3.92
CA ILE A 131 3.79 -19.67 5.14
C ILE A 131 3.26 -21.11 5.03
N VAL A 132 2.57 -21.44 3.93
CA VAL A 132 2.03 -22.79 3.71
C VAL A 132 3.16 -23.83 3.68
N ARG A 133 4.26 -23.55 2.99
CA ARG A 133 5.41 -24.46 2.90
C ARG A 133 6.07 -24.69 4.27
N ASP A 134 6.18 -23.66 5.08
CA ASP A 134 7.00 -23.69 6.29
C ASP A 134 6.23 -24.34 7.47
N HIS A 135 4.92 -24.08 7.53
CA HIS A 135 4.01 -24.62 8.55
C HIS A 135 3.28 -25.90 8.13
N PHE A 136 2.78 -25.99 6.89
CA PHE A 136 1.92 -27.08 6.40
C PHE A 136 2.39 -27.68 5.06
N PRO A 137 3.64 -28.18 4.95
CA PRO A 137 4.26 -28.59 3.68
C PRO A 137 3.57 -29.75 2.96
N LYS A 138 2.72 -30.52 3.66
CA LYS A 138 2.00 -31.68 3.11
C LYS A 138 0.53 -31.38 2.81
N ASP A 139 0.11 -30.15 3.03
CA ASP A 139 -1.28 -29.76 2.86
C ASP A 139 -1.64 -29.60 1.38
N ARG A 140 -2.95 -29.48 1.12
CA ARG A 140 -3.48 -29.22 -0.21
C ARG A 140 -3.20 -27.78 -0.62
N ASP A 141 -2.68 -27.61 -1.83
CA ASP A 141 -2.61 -26.30 -2.47
C ASP A 141 -3.99 -25.92 -3.03
N ILE A 142 -4.62 -24.92 -2.43
CA ILE A 142 -5.83 -24.26 -2.93
C ILE A 142 -5.53 -22.94 -3.67
N PHE A 143 -4.26 -22.52 -3.67
CA PHE A 143 -3.72 -21.32 -4.29
C PHE A 143 -2.98 -21.63 -5.60
N TYR A 144 -3.41 -22.70 -6.27
CA TYR A 144 -2.95 -23.11 -7.59
C TYR A 144 -3.34 -22.06 -8.66
N ASP A 145 -2.81 -22.23 -9.88
CA ASP A 145 -3.03 -21.31 -11.01
C ASP A 145 -2.82 -19.83 -10.61
N ASN A 146 -1.72 -19.56 -9.90
CA ASN A 146 -1.36 -18.24 -9.38
C ASN A 146 -2.42 -17.61 -8.44
N GLY A 147 -2.98 -18.43 -7.56
CA GLY A 147 -3.96 -17.95 -6.58
C GLY A 147 -5.28 -17.55 -7.24
N LYS A 148 -5.72 -18.30 -8.26
CA LYS A 148 -6.88 -17.96 -9.10
C LYS A 148 -8.09 -17.45 -8.31
N TYR A 149 -8.53 -18.17 -7.27
CA TYR A 149 -9.69 -17.78 -6.47
C TYR A 149 -9.44 -16.58 -5.54
N LEU A 150 -8.19 -16.39 -5.09
CA LEU A 150 -7.80 -15.18 -4.37
C LEU A 150 -7.89 -13.96 -5.31
N PHE A 151 -7.38 -14.08 -6.53
CA PHE A 151 -7.48 -13.04 -7.55
C PHE A 151 -8.93 -12.76 -7.99
N TYR A 152 -9.74 -13.79 -8.22
CA TYR A 152 -11.16 -13.64 -8.62
C TYR A 152 -12.02 -12.95 -7.57
N THR A 153 -11.59 -12.97 -6.30
CA THR A 153 -12.26 -12.23 -5.22
C THR A 153 -12.37 -10.75 -5.56
N ILE A 154 -11.32 -10.15 -6.13
CA ILE A 154 -11.34 -8.74 -6.56
C ILE A 154 -11.73 -8.59 -8.04
N ASP A 155 -11.30 -9.49 -8.92
CA ASP A 155 -11.50 -9.34 -10.36
C ASP A 155 -12.95 -9.60 -10.81
N HIS A 156 -13.58 -10.66 -10.30
CA HIS A 156 -14.94 -11.04 -10.68
C HIS A 156 -15.99 -10.54 -9.68
N HIS A 157 -15.65 -10.56 -8.38
CA HIS A 157 -16.65 -10.46 -7.32
C HIS A 157 -16.51 -9.22 -6.43
N SER A 158 -15.61 -8.26 -6.73
CA SER A 158 -15.28 -7.11 -5.84
C SER A 158 -16.48 -6.45 -5.17
N SER A 159 -17.52 -6.14 -5.94
CA SER A 159 -18.70 -5.40 -5.48
C SER A 159 -19.78 -6.29 -4.85
N GLU A 160 -19.61 -7.61 -4.87
CA GLU A 160 -20.56 -8.56 -4.31
C GLU A 160 -20.41 -8.64 -2.78
N VAL A 161 -21.53 -8.92 -2.11
CA VAL A 161 -21.56 -9.10 -0.66
C VAL A 161 -20.93 -10.43 -0.30
N ILE A 162 -20.19 -10.49 0.81
CA ILE A 162 -19.60 -11.73 1.31
C ILE A 162 -20.73 -12.78 1.52
N PRO A 163 -20.70 -13.93 0.82
CA PRO A 163 -21.80 -14.91 0.84
C PRO A 163 -22.13 -15.45 2.22
N HIS A 164 -21.11 -15.87 2.97
CA HIS A 164 -21.27 -16.40 4.32
C HIS A 164 -20.76 -15.39 5.34
N LYS A 165 -21.62 -14.95 6.24
CA LYS A 165 -21.21 -14.02 7.31
C LYS A 165 -20.17 -14.68 8.22
N GLN A 166 -19.15 -13.89 8.58
CA GLN A 166 -17.97 -14.34 9.31
C GLN A 166 -18.27 -15.05 10.64
N PHE A 167 -19.39 -14.79 11.31
CA PHE A 167 -19.62 -15.30 12.67
C PHE A 167 -19.74 -16.82 12.76
N GLU A 168 -20.36 -17.51 11.80
CA GLU A 168 -20.46 -18.99 11.84
C GLU A 168 -19.41 -19.63 10.93
N TYR A 169 -19.16 -19.04 9.77
CA TYR A 169 -18.22 -19.55 8.78
C TYR A 169 -16.75 -19.31 9.20
N GLY A 170 -16.45 -18.12 9.71
CA GLY A 170 -15.12 -17.74 10.17
C GLY A 170 -14.72 -18.46 11.45
N ASN A 171 -15.60 -18.54 12.46
CA ASN A 171 -15.26 -19.17 13.75
C ASN A 171 -14.75 -20.61 13.59
N TYR A 172 -15.42 -21.42 12.78
CA TYR A 172 -15.00 -22.79 12.56
C TYR A 172 -13.66 -22.87 11.80
N LEU A 173 -13.50 -22.05 10.74
CA LEU A 173 -12.26 -21.95 9.99
C LEU A 173 -11.09 -21.51 10.89
N THR A 174 -11.32 -20.52 11.74
CA THR A 174 -10.32 -20.04 12.71
C THR A 174 -9.98 -21.10 13.73
N ASP A 175 -10.97 -21.85 14.24
CA ASP A 175 -10.72 -22.93 15.20
C ASP A 175 -9.81 -24.02 14.60
N VAL A 176 -10.07 -24.43 13.35
CA VAL A 176 -9.24 -25.40 12.63
C VAL A 176 -7.81 -24.89 12.43
N LEU A 177 -7.65 -23.66 11.93
CA LEU A 177 -6.32 -23.10 11.66
C LEU A 177 -5.55 -22.84 12.95
N VAL A 178 -6.15 -22.22 13.97
CA VAL A 178 -5.49 -21.96 15.26
C VAL A 178 -5.07 -23.26 15.94
N ALA A 179 -5.92 -24.30 15.92
CA ALA A 179 -5.54 -25.60 16.46
C ALA A 179 -4.31 -26.17 15.74
N ALA A 180 -4.29 -26.12 14.41
CA ALA A 180 -3.16 -26.61 13.62
C ALA A 180 -1.86 -25.84 13.89
N PHE A 181 -1.92 -24.51 14.02
CA PHE A 181 -0.75 -23.69 14.39
C PHE A 181 -0.24 -23.99 15.80
N ARG A 182 -1.15 -24.25 16.76
CA ARG A 182 -0.76 -24.62 18.15
C ARG A 182 -0.13 -25.99 18.27
N GLU A 183 -0.52 -26.93 17.42
CA GLU A 183 0.05 -28.28 17.41
C GLU A 183 1.48 -28.31 16.86
N GLU A 184 1.84 -27.36 15.98
CA GLU A 184 3.13 -27.28 15.28
C GLU A 184 3.52 -28.59 14.54
N ASP A 185 2.56 -29.49 14.28
CA ASP A 185 2.79 -30.73 13.55
C ASP A 185 2.68 -30.49 12.04
N LYS A 186 3.83 -30.55 11.35
CA LYS A 186 3.96 -30.42 9.89
C LYS A 186 3.22 -31.50 9.08
N LYS A 187 2.60 -32.49 9.72
CA LYS A 187 1.74 -33.49 9.09
C LYS A 187 0.27 -33.10 9.09
N THR A 188 -0.12 -32.09 9.86
CA THR A 188 -1.50 -31.57 9.83
C THR A 188 -1.78 -30.97 8.45
N CYS A 189 -3.03 -31.13 8.00
CA CYS A 189 -3.50 -30.63 6.72
C CYS A 189 -4.80 -29.83 6.90
N PRO A 190 -4.79 -28.73 7.67
CA PRO A 190 -5.99 -27.95 7.96
C PRO A 190 -6.66 -27.38 6.70
N VAL A 191 -5.88 -26.98 5.69
CA VAL A 191 -6.43 -26.46 4.42
C VAL A 191 -7.15 -27.57 3.67
N HIS A 192 -6.61 -28.79 3.64
CA HIS A 192 -7.29 -29.95 3.07
C HIS A 192 -8.57 -30.29 3.80
N GLN A 193 -8.59 -30.21 5.14
CA GLN A 193 -9.80 -30.44 5.93
C GLN A 193 -10.90 -29.46 5.52
N LEU A 194 -10.60 -28.15 5.52
CA LEU A 194 -11.53 -27.10 5.12
C LEU A 194 -11.97 -27.26 3.66
N TYR A 195 -11.06 -27.64 2.77
CA TYR A 195 -11.37 -27.91 1.36
C TYR A 195 -12.45 -28.99 1.20
N VAL A 196 -12.38 -30.07 1.98
CA VAL A 196 -13.35 -31.17 1.92
C VAL A 196 -14.68 -30.75 2.55
N GLU A 197 -14.63 -30.14 3.74
CA GLU A 197 -15.82 -29.78 4.51
C GLU A 197 -16.69 -28.72 3.82
N TYR A 198 -16.05 -27.75 3.15
CA TYR A 198 -16.75 -26.74 2.36
C TYR A 198 -16.97 -27.12 0.89
N ASN A 199 -16.64 -28.36 0.50
CA ASN A 199 -16.78 -28.84 -0.87
C ASN A 199 -16.20 -27.88 -1.93
N PHE A 200 -14.97 -27.42 -1.72
CA PHE A 200 -14.36 -26.35 -2.52
C PHE A 200 -14.35 -26.62 -4.04
N SER A 201 -14.24 -27.90 -4.46
CA SER A 201 -14.30 -28.27 -5.89
C SER A 201 -15.67 -28.14 -6.53
N GLY A 202 -16.74 -28.11 -5.73
CA GLY A 202 -18.13 -28.13 -6.20
C GLY A 202 -18.97 -26.96 -5.73
N CYS A 203 -18.43 -26.05 -4.92
CA CYS A 203 -19.13 -24.84 -4.49
C CYS A 203 -19.15 -23.77 -5.61
N PRO A 204 -20.07 -22.80 -5.54
CA PRO A 204 -20.05 -21.61 -6.39
C PRO A 204 -18.70 -20.87 -6.34
N GLU A 205 -18.31 -20.24 -7.46
CA GLU A 205 -17.01 -19.55 -7.56
C GLU A 205 -16.81 -18.49 -6.47
N ILE A 206 -17.85 -17.71 -6.15
CA ILE A 206 -17.78 -16.70 -5.08
C ILE A 206 -17.53 -17.32 -3.70
N GLU A 207 -18.06 -18.52 -3.41
CA GLU A 207 -17.80 -19.22 -2.15
C GLU A 207 -16.36 -19.75 -2.10
N ALA A 208 -15.84 -20.26 -3.22
CA ALA A 208 -14.43 -20.64 -3.34
C ALA A 208 -13.51 -19.41 -3.15
N CYS A 209 -13.87 -18.26 -3.73
CA CYS A 209 -13.16 -16.99 -3.55
C CYS A 209 -13.15 -16.54 -2.08
N GLN A 210 -14.31 -16.62 -1.42
CA GLN A 210 -14.43 -16.31 0.00
C GLN A 210 -13.52 -17.23 0.83
N LEU A 211 -13.58 -18.56 0.62
CA LEU A 211 -12.79 -19.51 1.39
C LEU A 211 -11.29 -19.28 1.18
N ALA A 212 -10.84 -19.12 -0.07
CA ALA A 212 -9.44 -18.88 -0.39
C ALA A 212 -8.92 -17.60 0.28
N SER A 213 -9.67 -16.50 0.22
CA SER A 213 -9.29 -15.22 0.82
C SER A 213 -9.25 -15.27 2.34
N MET A 214 -10.23 -15.93 2.97
CA MET A 214 -10.24 -16.13 4.43
C MET A 214 -9.05 -16.98 4.87
N ILE A 215 -8.81 -18.13 4.23
CA ILE A 215 -7.67 -19.00 4.54
C ILE A 215 -6.36 -18.21 4.38
N ALA A 216 -6.19 -17.44 3.30
CA ALA A 216 -4.97 -16.66 3.08
C ALA A 216 -4.69 -15.67 4.21
N GLY A 217 -5.69 -14.84 4.59
CA GLY A 217 -5.50 -13.87 5.65
C GLY A 217 -5.31 -14.49 7.03
N TYR A 218 -6.03 -15.58 7.35
CA TYR A 218 -5.86 -16.26 8.64
C TYR A 218 -4.55 -17.04 8.74
N LEU A 219 -4.06 -17.65 7.66
CA LEU A 219 -2.73 -18.26 7.64
C LEU A 219 -1.66 -17.21 7.96
N ALA A 220 -1.74 -16.03 7.36
CA ALA A 220 -0.83 -14.93 7.64
C ALA A 220 -0.97 -14.40 9.08
N LEU A 221 -2.20 -14.23 9.56
CA LEU A 221 -2.46 -13.80 10.94
C LEU A 221 -1.87 -14.77 11.97
N TYR A 222 -2.06 -16.08 11.80
CA TYR A 222 -1.62 -17.08 12.78
C TYR A 222 -0.16 -17.49 12.64
N ALA A 223 0.46 -17.24 11.48
CA ALA A 223 1.90 -17.36 11.33
C ALA A 223 2.67 -16.28 12.09
N LEU A 224 2.04 -15.13 12.40
CA LEU A 224 2.63 -14.11 13.28
C LEU A 224 2.76 -14.63 14.70
N LYS A 225 3.99 -14.85 15.16
CA LYS A 225 4.29 -15.26 16.56
C LYS A 225 3.79 -14.24 17.57
N ASP A 226 3.92 -12.96 17.24
CA ASP A 226 3.37 -11.85 18.01
C ASP A 226 2.44 -11.03 17.11
N SER A 227 1.14 -11.33 17.17
CA SER A 227 0.14 -10.57 16.43
C SER A 227 0.10 -9.09 16.83
N SER A 228 0.64 -8.72 18.01
CA SER A 228 0.75 -7.32 18.41
C SER A 228 1.81 -6.56 17.60
N ALA A 229 2.78 -7.25 17.01
CA ALA A 229 3.73 -6.66 16.06
C ALA A 229 3.05 -6.18 14.78
N ALA A 230 1.88 -6.73 14.43
CA ALA A 230 1.08 -6.24 13.32
C ALA A 230 0.20 -5.03 13.68
N ASN A 231 -0.06 -4.77 14.97
CA ASN A 231 -0.90 -3.65 15.42
C ASN A 231 -0.34 -2.28 14.99
N ARG A 232 0.99 -2.16 14.86
CA ARG A 232 1.62 -0.92 14.37
C ARG A 232 1.23 -0.56 12.93
N TYR A 233 0.83 -1.55 12.13
CA TYR A 233 0.31 -1.32 10.77
C TYR A 233 -1.19 -1.01 10.77
N GLY A 234 -1.82 -0.93 11.95
CA GLY A 234 -3.25 -0.68 12.08
C GLY A 234 -4.07 -1.94 11.93
N MET A 235 -3.57 -3.06 12.46
CA MET A 235 -4.24 -4.36 12.36
C MET A 235 -5.74 -4.21 12.62
N PRO A 236 -6.57 -4.49 11.61
CA PRO A 236 -8.00 -4.46 11.77
C PRO A 236 -8.38 -5.68 12.61
N GLY A 237 -8.43 -5.51 13.93
CA GLY A 237 -8.90 -6.53 14.86
C GLY A 237 -10.40 -6.81 14.69
N ASP A 238 -11.02 -7.40 15.70
CA ASP A 238 -12.44 -7.82 15.67
C ASP A 238 -13.42 -6.68 15.29
N ALA A 239 -13.06 -5.41 15.51
CA ALA A 239 -13.88 -4.27 15.10
C ALA A 239 -14.09 -4.17 13.57
N LEU A 240 -13.22 -4.77 12.77
CA LEU A 240 -13.32 -4.74 11.31
C LEU A 240 -14.26 -5.81 10.75
N SER A 241 -14.49 -6.93 11.47
CA SER A 241 -15.42 -7.98 11.00
C SER A 241 -16.81 -7.42 10.74
N ASP A 242 -17.22 -6.46 11.56
CA ASP A 242 -18.51 -5.80 11.47
C ASP A 242 -18.57 -4.72 10.38
N LYS A 243 -17.43 -4.29 9.83
CA LYS A 243 -17.33 -3.24 8.81
C LYS A 243 -17.01 -3.78 7.41
N MET A 244 -16.49 -5.00 7.31
CA MET A 244 -16.25 -5.72 6.06
C MET A 244 -17.57 -6.25 5.50
N HIS A 245 -17.91 -5.82 4.30
CA HIS A 245 -19.21 -6.15 3.71
C HIS A 245 -19.10 -6.74 2.30
N SER A 246 -18.07 -6.37 1.56
CA SER A 246 -17.85 -6.83 0.19
C SER A 246 -16.70 -7.82 0.07
N MET A 247 -16.68 -8.56 -1.04
CA MET A 247 -15.53 -9.38 -1.41
C MET A 247 -14.26 -8.54 -1.60
N GLU A 248 -14.39 -7.30 -2.06
CA GLU A 248 -13.30 -6.31 -2.09
C GLU A 248 -12.70 -6.06 -0.70
N ASP A 249 -13.54 -5.84 0.33
CA ASP A 249 -13.07 -5.67 1.70
C ASP A 249 -12.29 -6.92 2.15
N LEU A 250 -12.79 -8.12 1.82
CA LEU A 250 -12.16 -9.41 2.15
C LEU A 250 -10.80 -9.62 1.45
N PHE A 251 -10.72 -9.26 0.16
CA PHE A 251 -9.47 -9.33 -0.58
C PHE A 251 -8.41 -8.40 0.03
N LEU A 252 -8.76 -7.13 0.25
CA LEU A 252 -7.83 -6.15 0.81
C LEU A 252 -7.39 -6.53 2.23
N TRP A 253 -8.29 -7.13 3.02
CA TRP A 253 -7.96 -7.68 4.33
C TRP A 253 -6.94 -8.83 4.23
N ALA A 254 -7.12 -9.78 3.32
CA ALA A 254 -6.16 -10.88 3.15
C ALA A 254 -4.78 -10.35 2.73
N MET A 255 -4.76 -9.41 1.77
CA MET A 255 -3.53 -8.75 1.32
C MET A 255 -2.84 -7.95 2.44
N PHE A 256 -3.63 -7.29 3.30
CA PHE A 256 -3.09 -6.58 4.46
C PHE A 256 -2.30 -7.51 5.39
N TYR A 257 -2.85 -8.67 5.75
CA TYR A 257 -2.18 -9.58 6.67
C TYR A 257 -0.92 -10.21 6.06
N LEU A 258 -0.94 -10.50 4.76
CA LEU A 258 0.24 -10.98 4.04
C LEU A 258 1.35 -9.93 3.99
N TYR A 259 0.99 -8.67 3.69
CA TYR A 259 1.93 -7.55 3.73
C TYR A 259 2.50 -7.33 5.13
N ALA A 260 1.64 -7.30 6.15
CA ALA A 260 2.05 -7.10 7.54
C ALA A 260 2.98 -8.23 8.02
N TYR A 261 2.69 -9.48 7.66
CA TYR A 261 3.57 -10.62 7.93
C TYR A 261 4.96 -10.41 7.32
N SER A 262 5.03 -10.05 6.02
CA SER A 262 6.32 -9.77 5.34
C SER A 262 7.13 -8.70 6.08
N LYS A 263 6.48 -7.62 6.50
CA LYS A 263 7.16 -6.51 7.20
C LYS A 263 7.62 -6.87 8.61
N VAL A 264 6.86 -7.71 9.32
CA VAL A 264 7.29 -8.23 10.63
C VAL A 264 8.49 -9.16 10.45
N GLU A 265 8.44 -10.07 9.49
CA GLU A 265 9.52 -11.03 9.22
C GLU A 265 10.82 -10.33 8.76
N GLU A 266 10.72 -9.33 7.87
CA GLU A 266 11.85 -8.47 7.47
C GLU A 266 12.52 -7.81 8.69
N ALA A 267 11.71 -7.24 9.61
CA ALA A 267 12.22 -6.54 10.80
C ALA A 267 12.85 -7.48 11.85
N GLU A 268 12.42 -8.73 11.94
CA GLU A 268 13.04 -9.75 12.80
C GLU A 268 14.40 -10.19 12.23
N ASN A 269 14.48 -10.42 10.92
CA ASN A 269 15.71 -10.85 10.26
C ASN A 269 16.82 -9.78 10.22
N GLU A 270 16.48 -8.48 10.31
CA GLU A 270 17.46 -7.39 10.39
C GLU A 270 18.10 -7.24 11.79
N GLN A 271 17.56 -7.92 12.81
CA GLN A 271 18.06 -7.86 14.19
C GLN A 271 19.01 -9.01 14.57
N ASP A 272 19.08 -10.05 13.73
CA ASP A 272 19.95 -11.23 13.88
C ASP A 272 21.29 -11.09 13.13
#